data_AF-A0A140DKU5-F1
#
_entry.id   AF-A0A140DKU5-F1
#
_cell.length_a   1.000
_cell.length_b   1.000
_cell.length_c   1.000
_cell.angle_alpha   90.00
_cell.angle_beta   90.00
_cell.angle_gamma   90.00
#
_symmetry.space_group_name_H-M   'P 1'
#
loop_
_entity.id
_entity.type
_entity.pdbx_description
1 polymer ?
#
loop_
_entity_poly.entity_id
_entity_poly.type
_entity_poly.pdbx_seq_one_letter_code
_entity_poly.pdbx_strand_id
1 'polypeptide(L)'
;TAGPSESGPSLILNGQGTIWQSITYPTCDNFTYGGEYGFSFYQTIPYWIYSIAPDCDARLVQVALWASRWAQAQGNLSVIEDSLSKISRVGDYLRYSMYDRYHKKIGNCIGKTECEPGTGKESAHYLLSWYIGWGGSLGENGYSWIASSSEAHAGYQNPVTAYALSTEPSLIPKSATAAEDWAISVQRQVEMYKWLQTDEGPIAGGVTNSWNNNYEEPPEDVKNYTFHGMYYAAQPGFEGSSDLVIMQAWTIDRLAQYYYLSDDATAKEILDKWFAWFYTQVLFEDGWYSVPSSFSLDGNMPNTKVTVSAAGENIGVAVATARALSFYAAKAGDDQARQVAKNLLDYIWVLNRDELGVSMP
;
A
#
# COMPACT_ATOMS: atom_id res chain seq x y z
N THR A 1 -7.03 -25.90 -4.79
CA THR A 1 -5.69 -25.61 -4.24
C THR A 1 -5.57 -26.29 -2.91
N ALA A 2 -4.38 -26.81 -2.65
CA ALA A 2 -4.17 -28.13 -2.08
C ALA A 2 -4.36 -28.15 -0.55
N GLY A 3 -5.20 -29.06 -0.04
CA GLY A 3 -5.47 -29.23 1.39
C GLY A 3 -4.26 -29.76 2.17
N PRO A 4 -4.37 -30.00 3.48
CA PRO A 4 -3.24 -30.38 4.34
C PRO A 4 -2.55 -31.70 3.95
N SER A 5 -3.17 -32.51 3.09
CA SER A 5 -2.66 -33.78 2.58
C SER A 5 -1.86 -33.68 1.28
N GLU A 6 -1.79 -32.49 0.68
CA GLU A 6 -1.21 -32.28 -0.64
C GLU A 6 0.18 -31.65 -0.57
N SER A 7 1.00 -31.85 -1.61
CA SER A 7 2.36 -31.29 -1.65
C SER A 7 2.36 -29.79 -1.97
N GLY A 8 3.17 -29.02 -1.25
CA GLY A 8 3.38 -27.59 -1.48
C GLY A 8 2.66 -26.68 -0.47
N PRO A 9 2.76 -25.35 -0.63
CA PRO A 9 2.08 -24.41 0.26
C PRO A 9 0.55 -24.50 0.13
N SER A 10 -0.13 -24.62 1.27
CA SER A 10 -1.59 -24.46 1.33
C SER A 10 -1.95 -22.98 1.20
N LEU A 11 -2.93 -22.67 0.35
CA LEU A 11 -3.44 -21.32 0.19
C LEU A 11 -4.63 -21.11 1.13
N ILE A 12 -4.51 -20.15 2.04
CA ILE A 12 -5.46 -19.88 3.11
C ILE A 12 -5.79 -18.39 3.17
N LEU A 13 -6.94 -18.07 3.76
CA LEU A 13 -7.38 -16.73 4.12
C LEU A 13 -7.79 -16.71 5.59
N ASN A 14 -7.83 -15.52 6.17
CA ASN A 14 -8.41 -15.29 7.49
C ASN A 14 -9.78 -14.62 7.34
N GLY A 15 -10.74 -15.04 8.17
CA GLY A 15 -12.07 -14.46 8.27
C GLY A 15 -12.07 -13.03 8.81
N GLN A 16 -13.25 -12.45 8.93
CA GLN A 16 -13.41 -11.14 9.55
C GLN A 16 -12.98 -11.16 11.03
N GLY A 17 -12.55 -10.00 11.53
CA GLY A 17 -12.08 -9.80 12.90
C GLY A 17 -10.59 -9.54 12.99
N THR A 18 -10.09 -9.36 14.21
CA THR A 18 -8.65 -9.27 14.48
C THR A 18 -7.96 -10.62 14.22
N ILE A 19 -6.62 -10.62 14.19
CA ILE A 19 -5.82 -11.85 14.09
C ILE A 19 -6.14 -12.90 15.17
N TRP A 20 -6.71 -12.46 16.31
CA TRP A 20 -7.10 -13.31 17.44
C TRP A 20 -8.54 -13.82 17.37
N GLN A 21 -9.37 -13.22 16.52
CA GLN A 21 -10.80 -13.52 16.38
C GLN A 21 -11.12 -14.24 15.07
N SER A 22 -10.29 -14.05 14.05
CA SER A 22 -10.52 -14.59 12.72
C SER A 22 -10.43 -16.13 12.70
N ILE A 23 -11.26 -16.75 11.88
CA ILE A 23 -11.15 -18.18 11.54
C ILE A 23 -10.34 -18.31 10.25
N THR A 24 -9.26 -19.08 10.26
CA THR A 24 -8.50 -19.41 9.06
C THR A 24 -9.23 -20.46 8.21
N TYR A 25 -9.37 -20.22 6.91
CA TYR A 25 -10.09 -21.09 5.98
C TYR A 25 -9.35 -21.24 4.64
N PRO A 26 -9.55 -22.34 3.89
CA PRO A 26 -8.86 -22.57 2.62
C PRO A 26 -9.39 -21.65 1.51
N THR A 27 -8.52 -21.25 0.58
CA THR A 27 -8.95 -20.51 -0.64
C THR A 27 -9.82 -21.34 -1.59
N CYS A 28 -9.85 -22.66 -1.40
CA CYS A 28 -10.64 -23.59 -2.19
C CYS A 28 -11.43 -24.45 -1.22
N ASP A 29 -12.69 -24.08 -1.00
CA ASP A 29 -13.56 -24.74 -0.05
C ASP A 29 -14.54 -25.66 -0.78
N ASN A 30 -14.29 -26.96 -0.64
CA ASN A 30 -15.14 -28.03 -1.16
C ASN A 30 -15.98 -28.71 -0.06
N PHE A 31 -16.11 -28.05 1.09
CA PHE A 31 -16.85 -28.51 2.27
C PHE A 31 -16.28 -29.77 2.93
N THR A 32 -15.01 -30.10 2.68
CA THR A 32 -14.33 -31.21 3.37
C THR A 32 -14.13 -30.95 4.86
N TYR A 33 -13.92 -29.69 5.24
CA TYR A 33 -13.69 -29.24 6.62
C TYR A 33 -14.66 -28.11 6.95
N GLY A 34 -14.86 -27.81 8.24
CA GLY A 34 -15.79 -26.78 8.70
C GLY A 34 -17.18 -27.34 9.01
N GLY A 35 -18.23 -26.56 8.77
CA GLY A 35 -19.63 -26.96 8.95
C GLY A 35 -20.26 -27.56 7.68
N GLU A 36 -21.58 -27.57 7.60
CA GLU A 36 -22.35 -28.12 6.45
C GLU A 36 -21.95 -27.50 5.10
N TYR A 37 -21.64 -26.20 5.11
CA TYR A 37 -21.22 -25.44 3.93
C TYR A 37 -19.75 -24.98 4.05
N GLY A 38 -18.92 -25.85 4.62
CA GLY A 38 -17.51 -25.55 4.88
C GLY A 38 -17.33 -24.40 5.87
N PHE A 39 -16.51 -23.42 5.50
CA PHE A 39 -16.26 -22.21 6.29
C PHE A 39 -17.11 -21.02 5.84
N SER A 40 -18.06 -21.20 4.92
CA SER A 40 -18.89 -20.11 4.44
C SER A 40 -20.08 -19.82 5.35
N PHE A 41 -20.37 -18.54 5.52
CA PHE A 41 -21.62 -18.05 6.11
C PHE A 41 -22.66 -17.63 5.05
N TYR A 42 -22.28 -17.63 3.77
CA TYR A 42 -23.10 -17.07 2.68
C TYR A 42 -23.27 -18.01 1.48
N GLN A 43 -22.27 -18.85 1.22
CA GLN A 43 -22.27 -19.77 0.08
C GLN A 43 -22.83 -21.12 0.50
N THR A 44 -23.69 -21.69 -0.33
CA THR A 44 -24.25 -23.05 -0.15
C THR A 44 -23.71 -24.04 -1.18
N ILE A 45 -22.78 -23.61 -2.04
CA ILE A 45 -22.09 -24.44 -3.02
C ILE A 45 -20.57 -24.31 -2.89
N PRO A 46 -19.80 -25.37 -3.17
CA PRO A 46 -18.34 -25.35 -3.18
C PRO A 46 -17.75 -24.21 -4.03
N TYR A 47 -16.71 -23.54 -3.52
CA TYR A 47 -16.16 -22.32 -4.12
C TYR A 47 -14.64 -22.21 -4.00
N TRP A 48 -14.08 -21.30 -4.78
CA TRP A 48 -12.71 -20.83 -4.65
C TRP A 48 -12.70 -19.30 -4.56
N ILE A 49 -11.77 -18.76 -3.77
CA ILE A 49 -11.59 -17.33 -3.52
C ILE A 49 -10.12 -17.06 -3.27
N TYR A 50 -9.62 -16.00 -3.88
CA TYR A 50 -8.29 -15.46 -3.61
C TYR A 50 -8.41 -13.99 -3.25
N SER A 51 -7.45 -13.51 -2.46
CA SER A 51 -7.26 -12.10 -2.19
C SER A 51 -5.77 -11.80 -2.21
N ILE A 52 -5.40 -10.68 -2.81
CA ILE A 52 -4.03 -10.15 -2.77
C ILE A 52 -4.02 -8.81 -2.05
N ALA A 53 -2.87 -8.49 -1.47
CA ALA A 53 -2.55 -7.18 -0.92
C ALA A 53 -1.82 -6.36 -2.01
N PRO A 54 -2.44 -5.30 -2.57
CA PRO A 54 -1.86 -4.53 -3.67
C PRO A 54 -0.50 -3.89 -3.38
N ASP A 55 -0.16 -3.62 -2.11
CA ASP A 55 1.16 -3.09 -1.76
C ASP A 55 2.29 -4.10 -2.02
N CYS A 56 2.02 -5.40 -1.83
CA CYS A 56 2.99 -6.48 -2.07
C CYS A 56 3.30 -6.61 -3.56
N ASP A 57 2.26 -6.66 -4.39
CA ASP A 57 2.39 -6.74 -5.85
C ASP A 57 3.04 -5.46 -6.40
N ALA A 58 2.69 -4.29 -5.87
CA ALA A 58 3.38 -3.05 -6.21
C ALA A 58 4.86 -3.10 -5.81
N ARG A 59 5.18 -3.56 -4.60
CA ARG A 59 6.58 -3.70 -4.14
C ARG A 59 7.38 -4.64 -5.04
N LEU A 60 6.78 -5.69 -5.59
CA LEU A 60 7.42 -6.55 -6.59
C LEU A 60 7.80 -5.77 -7.86
N VAL A 61 6.90 -4.93 -8.37
CA VAL A 61 7.17 -4.07 -9.54
C VAL A 61 8.25 -3.02 -9.22
N GLN A 62 8.20 -2.40 -8.04
CA GLN A 62 9.24 -1.48 -7.57
C GLN A 62 10.63 -2.13 -7.57
N VAL A 63 10.75 -3.37 -7.06
CA VAL A 63 12.01 -4.12 -7.10
C VAL A 63 12.44 -4.42 -8.54
N ALA A 64 11.49 -4.78 -9.41
CA ALA A 64 11.76 -5.06 -10.82
C ALA A 64 12.29 -3.85 -11.58
N LEU A 65 11.82 -2.63 -11.27
CA LEU A 65 12.35 -1.39 -11.84
C LEU A 65 13.85 -1.27 -11.55
N TRP A 66 14.23 -1.40 -10.28
CA TRP A 66 15.63 -1.28 -9.88
C TRP A 66 16.49 -2.41 -10.47
N ALA A 67 15.99 -3.65 -10.45
CA ALA A 67 16.66 -4.77 -11.09
C ALA A 67 16.87 -4.54 -12.59
N SER A 68 15.87 -4.01 -13.29
CA SER A 68 15.96 -3.64 -14.71
C SER A 68 17.07 -2.61 -14.94
N ARG A 69 17.08 -1.51 -14.19
CA ARG A 69 18.10 -0.46 -14.31
C ARG A 69 19.52 -0.95 -13.99
N TRP A 70 19.68 -1.77 -12.94
CA TRP A 70 20.99 -2.33 -12.59
C TRP A 70 21.47 -3.35 -13.62
N ALA A 71 20.59 -4.24 -14.10
CA ALA A 71 20.93 -5.19 -15.13
C ALA A 71 21.29 -4.48 -16.44
N GLN A 72 20.56 -3.43 -16.82
CA GLN A 72 20.86 -2.61 -17.99
C GLN A 72 22.22 -1.92 -17.87
N ALA A 73 22.54 -1.32 -16.71
CA ALA A 73 23.84 -0.70 -16.46
C ALA A 73 25.02 -1.69 -16.57
N GLN A 74 24.76 -2.98 -16.34
CA GLN A 74 25.74 -4.06 -16.48
C GLN A 74 25.71 -4.74 -17.87
N GLY A 75 24.83 -4.32 -18.79
CA GLY A 75 24.65 -4.98 -20.09
C GLY A 75 23.97 -6.35 -20.02
N ASN A 76 23.31 -6.69 -18.91
CA ASN A 76 22.73 -8.00 -18.60
C ASN A 76 21.20 -8.01 -18.58
N LEU A 77 20.54 -7.02 -19.18
CA LEU A 77 19.07 -6.91 -19.14
C LEU A 77 18.36 -8.16 -19.69
N SER A 78 18.90 -8.78 -20.75
CA SER A 78 18.35 -10.00 -21.36
C SER A 78 18.33 -11.20 -20.41
N VAL A 79 19.15 -11.22 -19.35
CA VAL A 79 19.18 -12.30 -18.36
C VAL A 79 17.89 -12.33 -17.53
N ILE A 80 17.23 -11.18 -17.35
CA ILE A 80 16.05 -11.04 -16.49
C ILE A 80 14.77 -10.68 -17.26
N GLU A 81 14.81 -10.64 -18.59
CA GLU A 81 13.71 -10.17 -19.44
C GLU A 81 12.40 -10.96 -19.23
N ASP A 82 12.48 -12.28 -19.07
CA ASP A 82 11.30 -13.13 -18.78
C ASP A 82 10.66 -12.77 -17.42
N SER A 83 11.48 -12.51 -16.40
CA SER A 83 11.00 -12.06 -15.09
C SER A 83 10.35 -10.69 -15.20
N LEU A 84 10.96 -9.74 -15.93
CA LEU A 84 10.38 -8.41 -16.15
C LEU A 84 9.05 -8.51 -16.90
N SER A 85 8.94 -9.38 -17.91
CA SER A 85 7.68 -9.59 -18.63
C SER A 85 6.57 -10.15 -17.74
N LYS A 86 6.89 -11.08 -16.83
CA LYS A 86 5.94 -11.61 -15.84
C LYS A 86 5.50 -10.54 -14.84
N ILE A 87 6.43 -9.71 -14.37
CA ILE A 87 6.13 -8.64 -13.40
C ILE A 87 5.34 -7.51 -14.05
N SER A 88 5.64 -7.18 -15.31
CA SER A 88 4.83 -6.27 -16.13
C SER A 88 3.38 -6.76 -16.23
N ARG A 89 3.18 -8.08 -16.42
CA ARG A 89 1.84 -8.68 -16.38
C ARG A 89 1.18 -8.55 -14.99
N VAL A 90 1.91 -8.74 -13.90
CA VAL A 90 1.39 -8.47 -12.55
C VAL A 90 0.89 -7.02 -12.43
N GLY A 91 1.69 -6.06 -12.90
CA GLY A 91 1.30 -4.64 -12.97
C GLY A 91 0.07 -4.37 -13.85
N ASP A 92 -0.20 -5.18 -14.86
CA ASP A 92 -1.42 -5.08 -15.67
C ASP A 92 -2.68 -5.43 -14.86
N TYR A 93 -2.64 -6.56 -14.14
CA TYR A 93 -3.74 -7.04 -13.30
C TYR A 93 -3.90 -6.22 -12.02
N LEU A 94 -2.81 -5.66 -11.49
CA LEU A 94 -2.83 -4.81 -10.31
C LEU A 94 -3.75 -3.58 -10.51
N ARG A 95 -4.04 -3.17 -11.75
CA ARG A 95 -5.03 -2.11 -12.03
C ARG A 95 -6.44 -2.42 -11.50
N TYR A 96 -6.80 -3.66 -11.20
CA TYR A 96 -8.05 -3.95 -10.50
C TYR A 96 -8.14 -3.23 -9.15
N SER A 97 -7.02 -2.96 -8.47
CA SER A 97 -7.02 -2.21 -7.21
C SER A 97 -7.46 -0.76 -7.38
N MET A 98 -7.46 -0.23 -8.61
CA MET A 98 -7.79 1.17 -8.90
C MET A 98 -9.28 1.45 -8.93
N TYR A 99 -10.14 0.46 -8.74
CA TYR A 99 -11.58 0.58 -8.89
C TYR A 99 -12.31 0.45 -7.56
N ASP A 100 -13.46 1.11 -7.46
CA ASP A 100 -14.43 0.89 -6.38
C ASP A 100 -14.84 -0.60 -6.30
N ARG A 101 -15.08 -1.10 -5.07
CA ARG A 101 -15.41 -2.51 -4.78
C ARG A 101 -16.51 -3.09 -5.66
N TYR A 102 -17.56 -2.32 -5.94
CA TYR A 102 -18.70 -2.74 -6.75
C TYR A 102 -18.81 -1.93 -8.04
N HIS A 103 -17.70 -1.35 -8.50
CA HIS A 103 -17.63 -0.48 -9.66
C HIS A 103 -18.66 0.66 -9.61
N LYS A 104 -18.96 1.19 -8.41
CA LYS A 104 -19.72 2.43 -8.29
C LYS A 104 -18.89 3.61 -8.78
N LYS A 105 -19.57 4.63 -9.31
CA LYS A 105 -18.92 5.86 -9.76
C LYS A 105 -18.16 6.49 -8.60
N ILE A 106 -16.94 6.97 -8.87
CA ILE A 106 -16.14 7.67 -7.87
C ILE A 106 -16.68 9.08 -7.66
N GLY A 107 -16.78 9.45 -6.39
CA GLY A 107 -17.04 10.81 -5.96
C GLY A 107 -18.48 11.03 -5.47
N ASN A 108 -18.59 11.49 -4.22
CA ASN A 108 -19.84 11.77 -3.52
C ASN A 108 -20.82 10.58 -3.54
N CYS A 109 -20.29 9.35 -3.45
CA CYS A 109 -21.05 8.12 -3.54
C CYS A 109 -21.75 7.82 -2.20
N ILE A 110 -22.98 8.31 -2.09
CA ILE A 110 -23.84 8.16 -0.92
C ILE A 110 -25.09 7.40 -1.32
N GLY A 111 -25.50 6.45 -0.49
CA GLY A 111 -26.63 5.59 -0.71
C GLY A 111 -26.28 4.42 -1.62
N LYS A 112 -26.45 3.19 -1.13
CA LYS A 112 -26.13 1.97 -1.89
C LYS A 112 -26.92 1.87 -3.19
N THR A 113 -28.16 2.35 -3.19
CA THR A 113 -29.08 2.35 -4.34
C THR A 113 -28.99 3.62 -5.17
N GLU A 114 -28.61 4.74 -4.56
CA GLU A 114 -28.57 6.08 -5.16
C GLU A 114 -27.23 6.35 -5.85
N CYS A 115 -26.14 5.79 -5.33
CA CYS A 115 -24.85 5.91 -5.97
C CYS A 115 -24.86 5.17 -7.31
N GLU A 116 -24.66 5.92 -8.40
CA GLU A 116 -24.73 5.39 -9.76
C GLU A 116 -23.61 4.36 -10.04
N PRO A 117 -23.88 3.30 -10.81
CA PRO A 117 -22.84 2.44 -11.33
C PRO A 117 -21.92 3.23 -12.28
N GLY A 118 -20.62 3.00 -12.20
CA GLY A 118 -19.67 3.62 -13.12
C GLY A 118 -19.66 2.95 -14.48
N THR A 119 -19.55 3.74 -15.55
CA THR A 119 -19.30 3.24 -16.90
C THR A 119 -17.83 3.40 -17.28
N GLY A 120 -17.19 2.35 -17.82
CA GLY A 120 -15.79 2.39 -18.23
C GLY A 120 -14.84 2.67 -17.06
N LYS A 121 -14.23 3.86 -17.04
CA LYS A 121 -13.28 4.29 -16.00
C LYS A 121 -13.89 5.20 -14.92
N GLU A 122 -15.20 5.44 -14.96
CA GLU A 122 -15.86 6.29 -13.95
C GLU A 122 -15.80 5.72 -12.53
N SER A 123 -15.58 4.41 -12.38
CA SER A 123 -15.36 3.75 -11.09
C SER A 123 -13.89 3.63 -10.70
N ALA A 124 -12.97 4.19 -11.49
CA ALA A 124 -11.55 4.18 -11.19
C ALA A 124 -11.15 5.38 -10.33
N HIS A 125 -10.72 5.12 -9.09
CA HIS A 125 -10.10 6.11 -8.21
C HIS A 125 -8.58 6.25 -8.45
N TYR A 126 -7.96 5.35 -9.24
CA TYR A 126 -6.54 5.37 -9.63
C TYR A 126 -5.53 5.27 -8.46
N LEU A 127 -5.93 4.65 -7.37
CA LEU A 127 -5.09 4.38 -6.19
C LEU A 127 -4.90 2.88 -6.00
N LEU A 128 -3.92 2.48 -5.20
CA LEU A 128 -3.79 1.11 -4.72
C LEU A 128 -4.73 0.92 -3.52
N SER A 129 -5.87 0.26 -3.73
CA SER A 129 -6.83 -0.03 -2.66
C SER A 129 -6.39 -1.19 -1.75
N TRP A 130 -7.12 -1.41 -0.66
CA TRP A 130 -6.74 -2.36 0.40
C TRP A 130 -6.56 -3.81 -0.08
N TYR A 131 -7.39 -4.26 -1.01
CA TYR A 131 -7.32 -5.62 -1.55
C TYR A 131 -7.80 -5.68 -3.01
N ILE A 132 -7.38 -6.73 -3.71
CA ILE A 132 -8.11 -7.27 -4.86
C ILE A 132 -8.53 -8.69 -4.49
N GLY A 133 -9.81 -8.99 -4.64
CA GLY A 133 -10.40 -10.30 -4.37
C GLY A 133 -11.08 -10.83 -5.63
N TRP A 134 -10.95 -12.13 -5.90
CA TRP A 134 -11.66 -12.78 -6.99
C TRP A 134 -11.96 -14.22 -6.62
N GLY A 135 -13.05 -14.74 -7.17
CA GLY A 135 -13.54 -16.05 -6.80
C GLY A 135 -14.59 -16.59 -7.76
N GLY A 136 -15.05 -17.79 -7.47
CA GLY A 136 -16.09 -18.45 -8.22
C GLY A 136 -16.50 -19.80 -7.63
N SER A 137 -17.54 -20.40 -8.17
CA SER A 137 -17.95 -21.75 -7.76
C SER A 137 -17.05 -22.83 -8.40
N LEU A 138 -16.97 -24.00 -7.78
CA LEU A 138 -16.25 -25.16 -8.32
C LEU A 138 -17.07 -26.00 -9.34
N GLY A 139 -18.37 -25.74 -9.48
CA GLY A 139 -19.26 -26.50 -10.38
C GLY A 139 -19.25 -26.04 -11.84
N GLU A 140 -19.69 -26.92 -12.75
CA GLU A 140 -19.66 -26.71 -14.22
C GLU A 140 -20.58 -25.59 -14.72
N ASN A 141 -21.70 -25.29 -14.04
CA ASN A 141 -22.61 -24.18 -14.35
C ASN A 141 -22.45 -23.03 -13.34
N GLY A 142 -21.21 -22.61 -13.16
CA GLY A 142 -20.80 -21.77 -12.06
C GLY A 142 -20.93 -20.26 -12.24
N TYR A 143 -20.52 -19.52 -11.22
CA TYR A 143 -20.31 -18.07 -11.27
C TYR A 143 -18.85 -17.72 -11.01
N SER A 144 -18.44 -16.51 -11.41
CA SER A 144 -17.19 -15.89 -10.99
C SER A 144 -17.40 -14.41 -10.68
N TRP A 145 -16.55 -13.84 -9.84
CA TRP A 145 -16.59 -12.44 -9.48
C TRP A 145 -15.17 -11.91 -9.25
N ILE A 146 -15.04 -10.59 -9.37
CA ILE A 146 -13.88 -9.83 -8.94
C ILE A 146 -14.39 -8.58 -8.21
N ALA A 147 -13.71 -8.21 -7.13
CA ALA A 147 -14.00 -7.04 -6.35
C ALA A 147 -12.70 -6.52 -5.73
N SER A 148 -12.48 -5.22 -5.82
CA SER A 148 -11.41 -4.52 -5.10
C SER A 148 -11.95 -3.94 -3.78
N SER A 149 -11.15 -3.13 -3.09
CA SER A 149 -11.63 -2.31 -1.99
C SER A 149 -12.02 -0.92 -2.49
N SER A 150 -13.05 -0.32 -1.90
CA SER A 150 -13.37 1.11 -2.06
C SER A 150 -12.48 2.00 -1.19
N GLU A 151 -11.64 1.41 -0.35
CA GLU A 151 -10.73 2.08 0.58
C GLU A 151 -9.28 2.00 0.07
N ALA A 152 -8.59 3.14 0.08
CA ALA A 152 -7.19 3.25 -0.27
C ALA A 152 -6.41 3.94 0.85
N HIS A 153 -5.43 3.24 1.41
CA HIS A 153 -4.58 3.73 2.49
C HIS A 153 -3.29 4.33 1.92
N ALA A 154 -2.80 5.44 2.50
CA ALA A 154 -1.50 6.02 2.17
C ALA A 154 -0.36 4.99 2.14
N GLY A 155 -0.26 4.11 3.15
CA GLY A 155 0.76 3.07 3.26
C GLY A 155 0.79 2.05 2.11
N TYR A 156 -0.29 1.93 1.34
CA TYR A 156 -0.35 1.03 0.18
C TYR A 156 0.20 1.66 -1.10
N GLN A 157 0.21 2.99 -1.21
CA GLN A 157 0.56 3.65 -2.46
C GLN A 157 2.04 3.43 -2.80
N ASN A 158 2.35 3.41 -4.09
CA ASN A 158 3.68 3.16 -4.60
C ASN A 158 3.92 3.95 -5.90
N PRO A 159 4.31 5.24 -5.80
CA PRO A 159 4.58 6.07 -6.97
C PRO A 159 5.71 5.53 -7.86
N VAL A 160 6.66 4.76 -7.30
CA VAL A 160 7.71 4.08 -8.07
C VAL A 160 7.12 3.04 -9.01
N THR A 161 6.16 2.24 -8.54
CA THR A 161 5.44 1.26 -9.35
C THR A 161 4.67 1.92 -10.47
N ALA A 162 3.89 2.95 -10.14
CA ALA A 162 3.09 3.67 -11.13
C ALA A 162 3.97 4.36 -12.18
N TYR A 163 5.09 4.95 -11.77
CA TYR A 163 6.11 5.47 -12.68
C TYR A 163 6.72 4.37 -13.57
N ALA A 164 7.13 3.24 -13.00
CA ALA A 164 7.72 2.13 -13.77
C ALA A 164 6.77 1.61 -14.85
N LEU A 165 5.51 1.33 -14.48
CA LEU A 165 4.53 0.74 -15.39
C LEU A 165 3.99 1.72 -16.44
N SER A 166 4.25 3.02 -16.29
CA SER A 166 3.89 4.05 -17.27
C SER A 166 5.06 4.50 -18.15
N THR A 167 6.31 4.33 -17.71
CA THR A 167 7.47 4.95 -18.39
C THR A 167 8.61 4.00 -18.71
N GLU A 168 8.78 2.88 -17.99
CA GLU A 168 9.92 1.99 -18.15
C GLU A 168 9.64 0.94 -19.23
N PRO A 169 10.29 0.98 -20.42
CA PRO A 169 9.90 0.15 -21.57
C PRO A 169 9.90 -1.35 -21.29
N SER A 170 10.77 -1.82 -20.39
CA SER A 170 10.86 -3.22 -19.99
C SER A 170 9.75 -3.68 -19.04
N LEU A 171 8.96 -2.75 -18.50
CA LEU A 171 7.91 -3.00 -17.51
C LEU A 171 6.52 -2.49 -17.92
N ILE A 172 6.41 -1.62 -18.92
CA ILE A 172 5.11 -1.17 -19.43
C ILE A 172 4.23 -2.38 -19.82
N PRO A 173 3.04 -2.55 -19.20
CA PRO A 173 2.16 -3.65 -19.53
C PRO A 173 1.67 -3.62 -20.97
N LYS A 174 1.38 -4.81 -21.51
CA LYS A 174 1.02 -4.98 -22.93
C LYS A 174 -0.41 -4.55 -23.25
N SER A 175 -1.29 -4.43 -22.25
CA SER A 175 -2.67 -4.01 -22.52
C SER A 175 -2.74 -2.53 -22.95
N ALA A 176 -3.66 -2.24 -23.87
CA ALA A 176 -3.67 -0.98 -24.63
C ALA A 176 -3.76 0.30 -23.77
N THR A 177 -4.34 0.22 -22.57
CA THR A 177 -4.60 1.38 -21.70
C THR A 177 -3.76 1.38 -20.42
N ALA A 178 -2.92 0.37 -20.19
CA ALA A 178 -2.22 0.24 -18.91
C ALA A 178 -1.24 1.39 -18.65
N ALA A 179 -0.44 1.79 -19.64
CA ALA A 179 0.51 2.88 -19.48
C ALA A 179 -0.16 4.19 -19.08
N GLU A 180 -1.31 4.51 -19.70
CA GLU A 180 -2.12 5.68 -19.40
C GLU A 180 -2.71 5.61 -17.98
N ASP A 181 -3.29 4.46 -17.61
CA ASP A 181 -3.86 4.27 -16.26
C ASP A 181 -2.82 4.44 -15.16
N TRP A 182 -1.61 3.91 -15.37
CA TRP A 182 -0.51 4.06 -14.42
C TRP A 182 0.06 5.48 -14.40
N ALA A 183 0.05 6.19 -15.53
CA ALA A 183 0.43 7.60 -15.58
C ALA A 183 -0.57 8.50 -14.81
N ILE A 184 -1.87 8.21 -14.88
CA ILE A 184 -2.89 8.87 -14.05
C ILE A 184 -2.68 8.47 -12.59
N SER A 185 -2.40 7.20 -12.31
CA SER A 185 -2.23 6.70 -10.94
C SER A 185 -1.05 7.35 -10.22
N VAL A 186 0.10 7.58 -10.87
CA VAL A 186 1.23 8.24 -10.19
C VAL A 186 0.88 9.66 -9.77
N GLN A 187 0.19 10.43 -10.62
CA GLN A 187 -0.29 11.78 -10.28
C GLN A 187 -1.26 11.71 -9.10
N ARG A 188 -2.25 10.83 -9.18
CA ARG A 188 -3.26 10.65 -8.14
C ARG A 188 -2.68 10.24 -6.79
N GLN A 189 -1.67 9.38 -6.77
CA GLN A 189 -1.02 8.94 -5.54
C GLN A 189 -0.24 10.08 -4.87
N VAL A 190 0.50 10.89 -5.64
CA VAL A 190 1.24 12.05 -5.11
C VAL A 190 0.26 13.13 -4.62
N GLU A 191 -0.82 13.39 -5.36
CA GLU A 191 -1.91 14.26 -4.92
C GLU A 191 -2.51 13.78 -3.59
N MET A 192 -2.75 12.47 -3.44
CA MET A 192 -3.31 11.91 -2.21
C MET A 192 -2.37 12.10 -1.03
N TYR A 193 -1.07 11.85 -1.20
CA TYR A 193 -0.10 12.11 -0.15
C TYR A 193 -0.08 13.57 0.27
N LYS A 194 -0.14 14.50 -0.69
CA LYS A 194 -0.20 15.94 -0.39
C LYS A 194 -1.45 16.29 0.39
N TRP A 195 -2.60 15.76 -0.03
CA TRP A 195 -3.89 16.00 0.60
C TRP A 195 -4.00 15.38 2.01
N LEU A 196 -3.35 14.24 2.25
CA LEU A 196 -3.29 13.56 3.55
C LEU A 196 -2.20 14.09 4.48
N GLN A 197 -1.32 14.97 4.02
CA GLN A 197 -0.22 15.45 4.84
C GLN A 197 -0.75 16.36 5.97
N THR A 198 -0.52 15.97 7.22
CA THR A 198 -0.96 16.77 8.39
C THR A 198 -0.19 18.07 8.50
N ASP A 199 -0.65 18.98 9.36
CA ASP A 199 0.04 20.23 9.64
C ASP A 199 1.45 20.01 10.21
N GLU A 200 1.65 18.94 10.99
CA GLU A 200 2.93 18.56 11.58
C GLU A 200 3.89 17.92 10.57
N GLY A 201 3.39 17.18 9.57
CA GLY A 201 4.21 16.58 8.51
C GLY A 201 3.93 15.11 8.15
N PRO A 202 3.57 14.23 9.09
CA PRO A 202 3.14 12.86 8.81
C PRO A 202 1.96 12.77 7.83
N ILE A 203 1.80 11.59 7.23
CA ILE A 203 0.72 11.33 6.27
C ILE A 203 -0.44 10.64 7.00
N ALA A 204 -1.64 11.20 6.92
CA ALA A 204 -2.84 10.63 7.53
C ALA A 204 -3.30 9.32 6.83
N GLY A 205 -4.40 8.73 7.29
CA GLY A 205 -4.81 7.38 6.91
C GLY A 205 -5.02 7.13 5.41
N GLY A 206 -6.14 7.60 4.86
CA GLY A 206 -6.49 7.33 3.47
C GLY A 206 -7.83 7.90 3.05
N VAL A 207 -8.42 7.27 2.04
CA VAL A 207 -9.71 7.66 1.45
C VAL A 207 -10.63 6.46 1.26
N THR A 208 -11.94 6.70 1.23
CA THR A 208 -12.94 5.70 0.85
C THR A 208 -14.01 6.29 -0.07
N ASN A 209 -14.43 5.50 -1.07
CA ASN A 209 -15.63 5.78 -1.85
C ASN A 209 -16.89 5.12 -1.26
N SER A 210 -16.74 4.27 -0.23
CA SER A 210 -17.84 3.55 0.41
C SER A 210 -17.76 3.74 1.92
N TRP A 211 -18.43 4.78 2.43
CA TRP A 211 -18.47 5.04 3.87
C TRP A 211 -19.04 3.83 4.61
N ASN A 212 -18.39 3.44 5.72
CA ASN A 212 -18.68 2.22 6.47
C ASN A 212 -18.74 0.94 5.61
N ASN A 213 -18.06 0.91 4.47
CA ASN A 213 -18.13 -0.18 3.48
C ASN A 213 -19.55 -0.51 2.99
N ASN A 214 -20.47 0.46 3.07
CA ASN A 214 -21.87 0.30 2.69
C ASN A 214 -22.45 1.54 1.97
N TYR A 215 -21.59 2.45 1.51
CA TYR A 215 -21.98 3.72 0.87
C TYR A 215 -22.92 4.55 1.74
N GLU A 216 -22.69 4.57 3.05
CA GLU A 216 -23.49 5.37 3.98
C GLU A 216 -23.16 6.86 3.87
N GLU A 217 -23.93 7.70 4.55
CA GLU A 217 -23.67 9.13 4.67
C GLU A 217 -22.50 9.37 5.65
N PRO A 218 -21.40 10.02 5.23
CA PRO A 218 -20.33 10.43 6.15
C PRO A 218 -20.72 11.62 7.04
N PRO A 219 -20.01 11.85 8.15
CA PRO A 219 -20.11 13.08 8.93
C PRO A 219 -19.89 14.34 8.08
N GLU A 220 -20.53 15.44 8.49
CA GLU A 220 -20.56 16.70 7.74
C GLU A 220 -19.16 17.31 7.52
N ASP A 221 -18.29 17.23 8.53
CA ASP A 221 -16.91 17.69 8.43
C ASP A 221 -16.09 16.89 7.41
N VAL A 222 -16.33 15.57 7.29
CA VAL A 222 -15.69 14.72 6.27
C VAL A 222 -16.20 15.04 4.85
N LYS A 223 -17.50 15.30 4.69
CA LYS A 223 -18.07 15.65 3.37
C LYS A 223 -17.58 17.00 2.84
N ASN A 224 -17.24 17.93 3.72
CA ASN A 224 -16.78 19.26 3.33
C ASN A 224 -15.31 19.29 2.88
N TYR A 225 -14.55 18.21 3.09
CA TYR A 225 -13.16 18.09 2.68
C TYR A 225 -12.92 16.72 2.05
N THR A 226 -13.13 16.63 0.73
CA THR A 226 -13.02 15.37 -0.03
C THR A 226 -11.81 15.35 -0.95
N PHE A 227 -11.40 14.13 -1.30
CA PHE A 227 -10.36 13.87 -2.29
C PHE A 227 -10.99 13.27 -3.55
N HIS A 228 -11.14 14.08 -4.60
CA HIS A 228 -11.89 13.68 -5.81
C HIS A 228 -13.30 13.14 -5.48
N GLY A 229 -13.94 13.72 -4.47
CA GLY A 229 -15.25 13.31 -3.95
C GLY A 229 -15.23 12.05 -3.08
N MET A 230 -14.08 11.39 -2.87
CA MET A 230 -13.94 10.34 -1.86
C MET A 230 -13.73 10.95 -0.48
N TYR A 231 -14.15 10.22 0.54
CA TYR A 231 -14.16 10.67 1.93
C TYR A 231 -12.86 10.30 2.65
N TYR A 232 -12.39 11.15 3.57
CA TYR A 232 -11.26 10.80 4.43
C TYR A 232 -11.58 9.56 5.26
N ALA A 233 -10.75 8.53 5.15
CA ALA A 233 -10.82 7.33 5.98
C ALA A 233 -9.64 7.33 6.95
N ALA A 234 -9.92 7.49 8.24
CA ALA A 234 -8.88 7.54 9.27
C ALA A 234 -8.12 6.20 9.40
N GLN A 235 -8.82 5.08 9.27
CA GLN A 235 -8.28 3.73 9.45
C GLN A 235 -8.76 2.81 8.31
N PRO A 236 -8.29 3.01 7.05
CA PRO A 236 -8.72 2.19 5.92
C PRO A 236 -8.29 0.73 6.10
N GLY A 237 -9.19 -0.22 5.82
CA GLY A 237 -8.93 -1.66 5.95
C GLY A 237 -9.29 -2.24 7.32
N PHE A 238 -8.64 -1.79 8.38
CA PHE A 238 -8.93 -2.23 9.76
C PHE A 238 -8.61 -1.15 10.78
N GLU A 239 -9.23 -1.23 11.96
CA GLU A 239 -8.99 -0.32 13.08
C GLU A 239 -7.53 -0.38 13.56
N GLY A 240 -6.84 0.76 13.54
CA GLY A 240 -5.42 0.87 13.89
C GLY A 240 -4.45 0.66 12.73
N SER A 241 -4.94 0.51 11.49
CA SER A 241 -4.08 0.40 10.29
C SER A 241 -3.11 1.57 10.12
N SER A 242 -3.59 2.78 10.41
CA SER A 242 -2.86 4.04 10.24
C SER A 242 -1.94 4.35 11.42
N ASP A 243 -2.15 3.70 12.57
CA ASP A 243 -1.35 3.86 13.78
C ASP A 243 -0.05 3.04 13.70
N LEU A 244 0.05 2.15 12.70
CA LEU A 244 1.27 1.43 12.39
C LEU A 244 2.33 2.39 11.85
N VAL A 245 3.26 2.80 12.72
CA VAL A 245 4.36 3.72 12.37
C VAL A 245 5.17 3.28 11.14
N ILE A 246 5.26 1.98 10.89
CA ILE A 246 5.96 1.43 9.71
C ILE A 246 5.31 1.87 8.39
N MET A 247 4.00 2.16 8.37
CA MET A 247 3.30 2.66 7.20
C MET A 247 3.84 4.03 6.77
N GLN A 248 4.25 4.89 7.72
CA GLN A 248 4.93 6.16 7.40
C GLN A 248 6.25 5.88 6.70
N ALA A 249 7.10 5.02 7.28
CA ALA A 249 8.42 4.76 6.75
C ALA A 249 8.37 4.10 5.35
N TRP A 250 7.43 3.17 5.11
CA TRP A 250 7.21 2.59 3.77
C TRP A 250 6.70 3.60 2.75
N THR A 251 5.79 4.48 3.16
CA THR A 251 5.23 5.55 2.31
C THR A 251 6.33 6.47 1.81
N ILE A 252 7.14 6.99 2.75
CA ILE A 252 8.17 8.00 2.47
C ILE A 252 9.37 7.39 1.74
N ASP A 253 9.71 6.13 1.99
CA ASP A 253 10.73 5.41 1.21
C ASP A 253 10.35 5.34 -0.28
N ARG A 254 9.12 4.95 -0.60
CA ARG A 254 8.65 4.91 -1.99
C ARG A 254 8.56 6.30 -2.60
N LEU A 255 8.11 7.30 -1.84
CA LEU A 255 8.03 8.68 -2.33
C LEU A 255 9.42 9.28 -2.60
N ALA A 256 10.40 9.02 -1.74
CA ALA A 256 11.78 9.48 -1.92
C ALA A 256 12.46 8.81 -3.13
N GLN A 257 12.22 7.52 -3.33
CA GLN A 257 12.64 6.82 -4.55
C GLN A 257 12.00 7.43 -5.79
N TYR A 258 10.70 7.72 -5.75
CA TYR A 258 10.02 8.38 -6.87
C TYR A 258 10.61 9.78 -7.14
N TYR A 259 10.79 10.61 -6.12
CA TYR A 259 11.45 11.91 -6.27
C TYR A 259 12.84 11.79 -6.90
N TYR A 260 13.64 10.81 -6.47
CA TYR A 260 14.93 10.53 -7.08
C TYR A 260 14.82 10.20 -8.59
N LEU A 261 13.79 9.44 -8.98
CA LEU A 261 13.54 9.02 -10.37
C LEU A 261 13.00 10.14 -11.26
N SER A 262 12.13 11.00 -10.73
CA SER A 262 11.29 11.92 -11.51
C SER A 262 11.65 13.40 -11.37
N ASP A 263 12.31 13.79 -10.27
CA ASP A 263 12.44 15.19 -9.85
C ASP A 263 11.11 15.91 -9.59
N ASP A 264 10.07 15.16 -9.22
CA ASP A 264 8.74 15.73 -8.96
C ASP A 264 8.76 16.71 -7.78
N ALA A 265 8.36 17.95 -8.03
CA ALA A 265 8.40 19.03 -7.04
C ALA A 265 7.41 18.82 -5.89
N THR A 266 6.25 18.20 -6.15
CA THR A 266 5.24 17.93 -5.12
C THR A 266 5.73 16.82 -4.19
N ALA A 267 6.33 15.77 -4.74
CA ALA A 267 6.98 14.72 -3.97
C ALA A 267 8.08 15.32 -3.08
N LYS A 268 8.91 16.21 -3.63
CA LYS A 268 9.92 16.92 -2.84
C LYS A 268 9.29 17.70 -1.68
N GLU A 269 8.25 18.49 -1.94
CA GLU A 269 7.57 19.30 -0.90
C GLU A 269 7.04 18.43 0.25
N ILE A 270 6.41 17.29 -0.07
CA ILE A 270 5.91 16.35 0.93
C ILE A 270 7.07 15.79 1.76
N LEU A 271 8.16 15.36 1.10
CA LEU A 271 9.36 14.82 1.74
C LEU A 271 10.04 15.85 2.65
N ASP A 272 10.18 17.10 2.18
CA ASP A 272 10.78 18.20 2.95
C ASP A 272 10.06 18.36 4.29
N LYS A 273 8.73 18.42 4.27
CA LYS A 273 7.91 18.59 5.48
C LYS A 273 7.95 17.35 6.38
N TRP A 274 7.87 16.15 5.81
CA TRP A 274 7.93 14.91 6.58
C TRP A 274 9.29 14.72 7.27
N PHE A 275 10.40 14.99 6.56
CA PHE A 275 11.73 14.87 7.15
C PHE A 275 12.00 15.95 8.19
N ALA A 276 11.51 17.18 7.99
CA ALA A 276 11.56 18.22 9.02
C ALA A 276 10.89 17.76 10.33
N TRP A 277 9.73 17.10 10.24
CA TRP A 277 9.10 16.46 11.39
C TRP A 277 9.97 15.33 11.96
N PHE A 278 10.42 14.39 11.13
CA PHE A 278 11.20 13.23 11.58
C PHE A 278 12.48 13.64 12.33
N TYR A 279 13.15 14.71 11.91
CA TYR A 279 14.33 15.25 12.59
C TYR A 279 14.06 15.72 14.02
N THR A 280 12.81 16.07 14.35
CA THR A 280 12.40 16.37 15.74
C THR A 280 12.12 15.13 16.57
N GLN A 281 11.97 13.97 15.93
CA GLN A 281 11.57 12.71 16.54
C GLN A 281 12.73 11.71 16.67
N VAL A 282 13.73 11.80 15.81
CA VAL A 282 14.92 10.94 15.85
C VAL A 282 15.93 11.45 16.88
N LEU A 283 16.50 10.53 17.65
CA LEU A 283 17.51 10.83 18.67
C LEU A 283 18.76 9.96 18.45
N PHE A 284 19.93 10.54 18.69
CA PHE A 284 21.22 9.84 18.72
C PHE A 284 22.01 10.31 19.95
N GLU A 285 22.14 9.49 20.98
CA GLU A 285 22.77 9.85 22.26
C GLU A 285 23.52 8.66 22.87
N ASP A 286 24.69 8.90 23.45
CA ASP A 286 25.46 7.93 24.25
C ASP A 286 25.61 6.52 23.65
N GLY A 287 25.79 6.42 22.34
CA GLY A 287 25.94 5.13 21.67
C GLY A 287 24.61 4.46 21.29
N TRP A 288 23.48 5.15 21.45
CA TRP A 288 22.13 4.67 21.25
C TRP A 288 21.35 5.53 20.24
N TYR A 289 20.28 4.97 19.66
CA TYR A 289 19.36 5.70 18.77
C TYR A 289 17.89 5.44 19.14
N SER A 290 17.04 6.43 18.87
CA SER A 290 15.59 6.32 19.02
C SER A 290 14.89 6.82 17.76
N VAL A 291 13.86 6.09 17.34
CA VAL A 291 12.88 6.53 16.35
C VAL A 291 11.47 6.26 16.87
N PRO A 292 10.44 6.95 16.35
CA PRO A 292 9.05 6.65 16.69
C PRO A 292 8.71 5.16 16.57
N SER A 293 8.07 4.60 17.59
CA SER A 293 7.65 3.19 17.64
C SER A 293 6.13 3.02 17.79
N SER A 294 5.45 4.03 18.32
CA SER A 294 3.99 4.08 18.42
C SER A 294 3.51 5.51 18.23
N PHE A 295 2.46 5.69 17.42
CA PHE A 295 1.84 6.98 17.19
C PHE A 295 0.34 6.82 16.87
N SER A 296 -0.45 7.87 17.12
CA SER A 296 -1.87 7.95 16.74
C SER A 296 -2.14 9.14 15.83
N LEU A 297 -3.19 9.00 15.03
CA LEU A 297 -3.73 10.04 14.17
C LEU A 297 -5.18 10.32 14.57
N ASP A 298 -5.42 11.52 15.10
CA ASP A 298 -6.70 11.88 15.70
C ASP A 298 -7.35 13.06 14.95
N GLY A 299 -8.65 12.92 14.63
CA GLY A 299 -9.42 13.92 13.88
C GLY A 299 -9.52 13.61 12.38
N ASN A 300 -10.21 14.50 11.66
CA ASN A 300 -10.45 14.41 10.23
C ASN A 300 -9.62 15.43 9.47
N MET A 301 -9.21 15.10 8.24
CA MET A 301 -8.53 16.05 7.36
C MET A 301 -9.39 17.30 7.11
N PRO A 302 -8.79 18.52 7.10
CA PRO A 302 -7.35 18.80 7.22
C PRO A 302 -6.83 18.90 8.67
N ASN A 303 -7.69 18.75 9.68
CA ASN A 303 -7.37 19.01 11.10
C ASN A 303 -6.88 17.75 11.86
N THR A 304 -6.26 16.80 11.16
CA THR A 304 -5.75 15.57 11.78
C THR A 304 -4.48 15.90 12.58
N LYS A 305 -4.44 15.46 13.84
CA LYS A 305 -3.33 15.66 14.76
C LYS A 305 -2.50 14.40 14.89
N VAL A 306 -1.20 14.58 15.10
CA VAL A 306 -0.24 13.49 15.29
C VAL A 306 0.19 13.44 16.76
N THR A 307 0.09 12.26 17.39
CA THR A 307 0.66 12.02 18.72
C THR A 307 1.65 10.86 18.67
N VAL A 308 2.94 11.13 18.94
CA VAL A 308 3.93 10.07 19.14
C VAL A 308 3.92 9.66 20.61
N SER A 309 3.48 8.42 20.89
CA SER A 309 3.29 7.92 22.26
C SER A 309 4.44 7.05 22.75
N ALA A 310 5.26 6.51 21.85
CA ALA A 310 6.49 5.81 22.20
C ALA A 310 7.55 5.95 21.10
N ALA A 311 8.81 5.84 21.51
CA ALA A 311 9.98 5.78 20.65
C ALA A 311 10.98 4.75 21.19
N GLY A 312 11.86 4.25 20.33
CA GLY A 312 12.93 3.32 20.70
C GLY A 312 13.64 2.74 19.47
N GLU A 313 14.27 1.58 19.64
CA GLU A 313 15.04 0.89 18.60
C GLU A 313 14.14 0.20 17.54
N ASN A 314 13.17 0.89 16.95
CA ASN A 314 12.34 0.29 15.90
C ASN A 314 13.14 0.14 14.60
N ILE A 315 13.81 -1.02 14.44
CA ILE A 315 14.72 -1.30 13.31
C ILE A 315 14.00 -1.18 11.97
N GLY A 316 12.75 -1.65 11.86
CA GLY A 316 11.98 -1.59 10.61
C GLY A 316 11.76 -0.15 10.14
N VAL A 317 11.34 0.73 11.07
CA VAL A 317 11.16 2.16 10.79
C VAL A 317 12.49 2.82 10.47
N ALA A 318 13.53 2.54 11.26
CA ALA A 318 14.85 3.14 11.09
C ALA A 318 15.47 2.78 9.73
N VAL A 319 15.46 1.50 9.32
CA VAL A 319 16.03 1.05 8.04
C VAL A 319 15.24 1.62 6.85
N ALA A 320 13.91 1.58 6.89
CA ALA A 320 13.10 2.12 5.81
C ALA A 320 13.29 3.65 5.67
N THR A 321 13.35 4.37 6.80
CA THR A 321 13.59 5.82 6.80
C THR A 321 15.02 6.17 6.36
N ALA A 322 16.03 5.40 6.76
CA ALA A 322 17.40 5.58 6.31
C ALA A 322 17.53 5.41 4.79
N ARG A 323 16.81 4.43 4.21
CA ARG A 323 16.74 4.27 2.75
C ARG A 323 16.06 5.47 2.09
N ALA A 324 14.94 5.94 2.63
CA ALA A 324 14.23 7.12 2.13
C ALA A 324 15.14 8.37 2.11
N LEU A 325 15.79 8.65 3.25
CA LEU A 325 16.74 9.76 3.40
C LEU A 325 17.93 9.63 2.44
N SER A 326 18.40 8.42 2.16
CA SER A 326 19.50 8.19 1.20
C SER A 326 19.10 8.58 -0.23
N PHE A 327 17.92 8.17 -0.69
CA PHE A 327 17.40 8.57 -2.00
C PHE A 327 17.15 10.08 -2.09
N TYR A 328 16.53 10.64 -1.05
CA TYR A 328 16.27 12.07 -0.96
C TYR A 328 17.57 12.89 -0.97
N ALA A 329 18.55 12.54 -0.14
CA ALA A 329 19.85 13.21 -0.07
C ALA A 329 20.59 13.15 -1.41
N ALA A 330 20.57 12.00 -2.09
CA ALA A 330 21.20 11.83 -3.39
C ALA A 330 20.58 12.73 -4.48
N LYS A 331 19.27 12.99 -4.41
CA LYS A 331 18.58 13.84 -5.38
C LYS A 331 18.63 15.33 -5.02
N ALA A 332 18.39 15.68 -3.76
CA ALA A 332 18.31 17.05 -3.28
C ALA A 332 19.67 17.66 -2.93
N GLY A 333 20.71 16.85 -2.73
CA GLY A 333 22.00 17.31 -2.19
C GLY A 333 21.92 17.69 -0.70
N ASP A 334 21.04 17.05 0.06
CA ASP A 334 20.79 17.36 1.47
C ASP A 334 21.78 16.64 2.41
N ASP A 335 22.65 17.43 3.05
CA ASP A 335 23.69 16.92 3.95
C ASP A 335 23.14 16.37 5.28
N GLN A 336 22.07 16.96 5.81
CA GLN A 336 21.46 16.49 7.05
C GLN A 336 20.81 15.13 6.84
N ALA A 337 20.06 14.96 5.74
CA ALA A 337 19.45 13.70 5.36
C ALA A 337 20.50 12.60 5.19
N ARG A 338 21.60 12.91 4.49
CA ARG A 338 22.74 11.99 4.34
C ARG A 338 23.32 11.58 5.68
N GLN A 339 23.54 12.53 6.59
CA GLN A 339 24.13 12.25 7.91
C GLN A 339 23.20 11.43 8.80
N VAL A 340 21.89 11.76 8.84
CA VAL A 340 20.90 11.01 9.62
C VAL A 340 20.75 9.59 9.09
N ALA A 341 20.69 9.41 7.76
CA ALA A 341 20.66 8.08 7.15
C ALA A 341 21.87 7.23 7.55
N LYS A 342 23.07 7.80 7.46
CA LYS A 342 24.31 7.13 7.86
C LYS A 342 24.28 6.75 9.34
N ASN A 343 23.90 7.66 10.22
CA ASN A 343 23.84 7.41 11.66
C ASN A 343 22.88 6.26 11.98
N LEU A 344 21.66 6.26 11.42
CA LEU A 344 20.70 5.17 11.64
C LEU A 344 21.32 3.81 11.27
N LEU A 345 21.95 3.70 10.11
CA LEU A 345 22.57 2.45 9.65
C LEU A 345 23.75 2.03 10.54
N ASP A 346 24.61 2.97 10.95
CA ASP A 346 25.75 2.70 11.82
C ASP A 346 25.30 2.20 13.20
N TYR A 347 24.31 2.86 13.80
CA TYR A 347 23.78 2.47 15.11
C TYR A 347 23.07 1.11 15.06
N ILE A 348 22.20 0.87 14.07
CA ILE A 348 21.57 -0.44 13.85
C ILE A 348 22.64 -1.53 13.74
N TRP A 349 23.71 -1.27 12.99
CA TRP A 349 24.80 -2.22 12.82
C TRP A 349 25.55 -2.51 14.12
N VAL A 350 25.78 -1.50 14.95
CA VAL A 350 26.52 -1.68 16.22
C VAL A 350 25.65 -2.36 17.28
N LEU A 351 24.38 -1.98 17.39
CA LEU A 351 23.51 -2.35 18.52
C LEU A 351 22.67 -3.60 18.27
N ASN A 352 22.20 -3.80 17.04
CA ASN A 352 21.12 -4.76 16.76
C ASN A 352 21.59 -6.02 16.04
N ARG A 353 22.90 -6.24 15.85
CA ARG A 353 23.37 -7.47 15.19
C ARG A 353 23.35 -8.67 16.12
N ASP A 354 22.92 -9.80 15.57
CA ASP A 354 23.04 -11.13 16.19
C ASP A 354 23.63 -12.15 15.19
N GLU A 355 23.64 -13.43 15.56
CA GLU A 355 24.18 -14.50 14.73
C GLU A 355 23.35 -14.82 13.47
N LEU A 356 22.09 -14.36 13.42
CA LEU A 356 21.16 -14.60 12.31
C LEU A 356 20.94 -13.36 11.44
N GLY A 357 21.25 -12.16 11.93
CA GLY A 357 21.12 -10.91 11.20
C GLY A 357 21.09 -9.68 12.10
N VAL A 358 19.95 -8.96 12.05
CA VAL A 358 19.71 -7.73 12.80
C VAL A 358 18.35 -7.82 13.50
N SER A 359 18.30 -7.74 14.82
CA SER A 359 17.11 -7.91 15.66
C SER A 359 17.10 -6.99 16.89
N MET A 360 15.92 -6.84 17.49
CA MET A 360 15.71 -6.12 18.76
C MET A 360 14.95 -7.05 19.73
N PRO A 361 15.23 -7.01 21.04
CA PRO A 361 14.54 -7.81 22.06
C PRO A 361 13.02 -7.55 22.16
#